data_AF-A0A518WRT8-F1
#
_entry.id   AF-A0A518WRT8-F1
#
_cell.length_a   1.000
_cell.length_b   1.000
_cell.length_c   1.000
_cell.angle_alpha   90.00
_cell.angle_beta   90.00
_cell.angle_gamma   90.00
#
_symmetry.space_group_name_H-M   'P 1'
#
loop_
_entity.id
_entity.type
_entity.pdbx_description
1 polymer ?
#
loop_
_entity_poly.entity_id
_entity_poly.type
_entity_poly.pdbx_seq_one_letter_code
_entity_poly.pdbx_strand_id
1 'polypeptide(L)'
;MPPAVPSPILRRRRLGTDLRRLREAAGLTGDQVIERIGWASASKLSRLENGRSRPDPEDVAVLLDLYRAAPALREELLVITEEAGDMRAWRKSYPVMTQQQLGWAELEAGCAQIREYNPVLVPGLLQTEGYARLRIVSANAAAASADPSAGDDPETEVKARLGRQSLLDRPDGPRYTAVLEEAALGRRACPPDVLRDQLAHLCELAMLPNVTLHLLLRDTRIGEFYLPPTAFSLYRFTDSQDPETLAIEGGFIDVMSTEASTVNRYKVAFEWLCSAALSASDTLTWLFTATGRLTDTAASSSTVPGPTAAPAQRRRQPGRLTER
;
A
#
# COMPACT_ATOMS: atom_id res chain seq x y z
N MET A 1 4.42 -18.30 -0.78
CA MET A 1 3.33 -17.55 -1.42
C MET A 1 2.61 -16.76 -0.34
N PRO A 2 2.14 -15.53 -0.63
CA PRO A 2 1.30 -14.73 0.26
C PRO A 2 0.11 -15.54 0.80
N PRO A 3 -0.29 -15.43 2.08
CA PRO A 3 -1.46 -16.13 2.59
C PRO A 3 -2.76 -15.53 2.04
N ALA A 4 -3.80 -16.36 1.91
CA ALA A 4 -5.18 -15.92 1.62
C ALA A 4 -5.84 -15.22 2.82
N VAL A 5 -5.31 -15.48 4.02
CA VAL A 5 -5.85 -15.00 5.29
C VAL A 5 -5.38 -13.56 5.52
N PRO A 6 -6.25 -12.67 6.04
CA PRO A 6 -5.87 -11.31 6.40
C PRO A 6 -4.67 -11.27 7.34
N SER A 7 -3.89 -10.19 7.25
CA SER A 7 -2.76 -10.03 8.15
C SER A 7 -3.18 -9.87 9.61
N PRO A 8 -2.35 -10.29 10.56
CA PRO A 8 -2.58 -10.06 11.98
C PRO A 8 -2.78 -8.58 12.32
N ILE A 9 -2.17 -7.63 11.57
CA ILE A 9 -2.40 -6.19 11.79
C ILE A 9 -3.82 -5.80 11.39
N LEU A 10 -4.35 -6.31 10.29
CA LEU A 10 -5.73 -6.04 9.93
C LEU A 10 -6.69 -6.62 10.97
N ARG A 11 -6.44 -7.85 11.42
CA ARG A 11 -7.24 -8.48 12.49
C ARG A 11 -7.22 -7.67 13.77
N ARG A 12 -6.07 -7.10 14.15
CA ARG A 12 -5.96 -6.15 15.28
C ARG A 12 -6.83 -4.91 15.08
N ARG A 13 -6.85 -4.34 13.87
CA ARG A 13 -7.67 -3.16 13.56
C ARG A 13 -9.16 -3.49 13.65
N ARG A 14 -9.60 -4.60 13.05
CA ARG A 14 -11.00 -5.07 13.18
C ARG A 14 -11.39 -5.27 14.63
N LEU A 15 -10.60 -6.03 15.38
CA LEU A 15 -10.85 -6.27 16.80
C LEU A 15 -10.95 -4.95 17.58
N GLY A 16 -10.02 -4.02 17.34
CA GLY A 16 -10.04 -2.71 17.98
C GLY A 16 -11.30 -1.90 17.66
N THR A 17 -11.73 -1.88 16.38
CA THR A 17 -12.97 -1.23 15.94
C THR A 17 -14.19 -1.86 16.61
N ASP A 18 -14.29 -3.19 16.67
CA ASP A 18 -15.41 -3.88 17.29
C ASP A 18 -15.45 -3.66 18.81
N LEU A 19 -14.31 -3.72 19.48
CA LEU A 19 -14.20 -3.43 20.92
C LEU A 19 -14.61 -1.99 21.23
N ARG A 20 -14.18 -1.01 20.42
CA ARG A 20 -14.60 0.39 20.57
C ARG A 20 -16.10 0.54 20.38
N ARG A 21 -16.66 -0.07 19.33
CA ARG A 21 -18.10 -0.04 19.06
C ARG A 21 -18.91 -0.63 20.22
N LEU A 22 -18.48 -1.75 20.77
CA LEU A 22 -19.10 -2.39 21.93
C LEU A 22 -19.02 -1.51 23.18
N ARG A 23 -17.86 -0.88 23.43
CA ARG A 23 -17.69 0.07 24.54
C ARG A 23 -18.66 1.25 24.43
N GLU A 24 -18.76 1.84 23.24
CA GLU A 24 -19.64 2.98 22.96
C GLU A 24 -21.12 2.59 23.10
N ALA A 25 -21.51 1.41 22.60
CA ALA A 25 -22.86 0.87 22.77
C ALA A 25 -23.21 0.59 24.25
N ALA A 26 -22.22 0.19 25.06
CA ALA A 26 -22.36 0.05 26.51
C ALA A 26 -22.38 1.40 27.26
N GLY A 27 -22.19 2.53 26.56
CA GLY A 27 -22.19 3.88 27.14
C GLY A 27 -20.97 4.16 28.03
N LEU A 28 -19.84 3.48 27.83
CA LEU A 28 -18.67 3.57 28.68
C LEU A 28 -17.57 4.46 28.09
N THR A 29 -16.98 5.31 28.93
CA THR A 29 -15.73 6.02 28.58
C THR A 29 -14.51 5.13 28.79
N GLY A 30 -13.38 5.46 28.17
CA GLY A 30 -12.14 4.70 28.37
C GLY A 30 -11.69 4.65 29.83
N ASP A 31 -11.82 5.76 30.57
CA ASP A 31 -11.46 5.85 31.99
C ASP A 31 -12.34 4.96 32.86
N GLN A 32 -13.64 4.96 32.58
CA GLN A 32 -14.63 4.10 33.23
C GLN A 32 -14.39 2.61 32.97
N VAL A 33 -13.79 2.26 31.84
CA VAL A 33 -13.42 0.87 31.54
C VAL A 33 -12.21 0.46 32.36
N ILE A 34 -11.12 1.24 32.33
CA ILE A 34 -9.89 0.90 33.05
C ILE A 34 -10.11 0.82 34.57
N GLU A 35 -10.99 1.65 35.13
CA GLU A 35 -11.36 1.63 36.54
C GLU A 35 -12.05 0.31 36.91
N ARG A 36 -13.01 -0.14 36.09
CA ARG A 36 -13.79 -1.37 36.37
C ARG A 36 -12.97 -2.64 36.23
N ILE A 37 -12.02 -2.67 35.30
CA ILE A 37 -11.17 -3.86 35.03
C ILE A 37 -9.84 -3.82 35.80
N GLY A 38 -9.53 -2.72 36.48
CA GLY A 38 -8.30 -2.55 37.25
C GLY A 38 -7.03 -2.36 36.41
N TRP A 39 -7.13 -1.78 35.21
CA TRP A 39 -5.96 -1.51 34.38
C TRP A 39 -5.27 -0.21 34.78
N ALA A 40 -3.93 -0.24 34.81
CA ALA A 40 -3.12 0.90 35.24
C ALA A 40 -3.12 2.11 34.29
N SER A 41 -3.56 1.97 33.02
CA SER A 41 -3.50 3.08 32.05
C SER A 41 -4.50 2.96 30.90
N ALA A 42 -5.17 4.07 30.59
CA ALA A 42 -6.01 4.25 29.40
C ALA A 42 -5.23 4.07 28.08
N SER A 43 -3.89 4.22 28.11
CA SER A 43 -3.04 4.00 26.94
C SER A 43 -3.06 2.55 26.46
N LYS A 44 -3.24 1.57 27.36
CA LYS A 44 -3.40 0.15 26.98
C LYS A 44 -4.69 -0.05 26.18
N LEU A 45 -5.82 0.43 26.72
CA LEU A 45 -7.12 0.36 26.05
C LEU A 45 -7.11 1.10 24.71
N SER A 46 -6.54 2.31 24.66
CA SER A 46 -6.44 3.08 23.43
C SER A 46 -5.61 2.37 22.36
N ARG A 47 -4.45 1.78 22.72
CA ARG A 47 -3.65 1.01 21.74
C ARG A 47 -4.39 -0.22 21.25
N LEU A 48 -5.13 -0.92 22.12
CA LEU A 48 -5.95 -2.07 21.75
C LEU A 48 -7.08 -1.67 20.79
N GLU A 49 -7.88 -0.65 21.13
CA GLU A 49 -9.00 -0.16 20.31
C GLU A 49 -8.57 0.43 18.96
N ASN A 50 -7.33 0.91 18.85
CA ASN A 50 -6.77 1.39 17.59
C ASN A 50 -5.95 0.32 16.85
N GLY A 51 -5.96 -0.94 17.32
CA GLY A 51 -5.23 -2.06 16.70
C GLY A 51 -3.70 -1.92 16.71
N ARG A 52 -3.14 -1.08 17.60
CA ARG A 52 -1.71 -0.75 17.68
C ARG A 52 -0.90 -1.66 18.59
N SER A 53 -1.55 -2.55 19.34
CA SER A 53 -0.89 -3.56 20.18
C SER A 53 -1.40 -4.95 19.87
N ARG A 54 -0.55 -5.97 20.11
CA ARG A 54 -0.99 -7.36 20.12
C ARG A 54 -2.08 -7.52 21.19
N PRO A 55 -3.25 -8.10 20.85
CA PRO A 55 -4.29 -8.34 21.83
C PRO A 55 -3.88 -9.52 22.71
N ASP A 56 -4.23 -9.41 23.98
CA ASP A 56 -4.13 -10.50 24.93
C ASP A 56 -5.51 -11.16 25.05
N PRO A 57 -5.65 -12.49 24.85
CA PRO A 57 -6.94 -13.17 24.90
C PRO A 57 -7.70 -12.99 26.22
N GLU A 58 -7.00 -12.93 27.35
CA GLU A 58 -7.62 -12.76 28.67
C GLU A 58 -8.16 -11.33 28.80
N ASP A 59 -7.37 -10.34 28.42
CA ASP A 59 -7.79 -8.93 28.40
C ASP A 59 -9.04 -8.74 27.52
N VAL A 60 -9.06 -9.34 26.33
CA VAL A 60 -10.20 -9.23 25.41
C VAL A 60 -11.44 -9.91 25.99
N ALA A 61 -11.31 -11.10 26.57
CA ALA A 61 -12.44 -11.79 27.20
C ALA A 61 -13.08 -10.94 28.31
N VAL A 62 -12.26 -10.31 29.17
CA VAL A 62 -12.73 -9.41 30.23
C VAL A 62 -13.49 -8.21 29.66
N LEU A 63 -12.98 -7.61 28.58
CA LEU A 63 -13.66 -6.48 27.92
C LEU A 63 -15.00 -6.91 27.30
N LEU A 64 -15.06 -8.07 26.64
CA LEU A 64 -16.29 -8.58 26.03
C LEU A 64 -17.36 -8.86 27.08
N ASP A 65 -16.97 -9.38 28.25
CA ASP A 65 -17.87 -9.61 29.37
C ASP A 65 -18.37 -8.29 29.97
N LEU A 66 -17.48 -7.30 30.15
CA LEU A 66 -17.84 -5.96 30.63
C LEU A 66 -18.81 -5.25 29.67
N TYR A 67 -18.57 -5.37 28.36
CA TYR A 67 -19.41 -4.77 27.33
C TYR A 67 -20.69 -5.57 27.04
N ARG A 68 -20.87 -6.72 27.69
CA ARG A 68 -22.02 -7.61 27.52
C ARG A 68 -22.22 -8.02 26.06
N ALA A 69 -21.13 -8.38 25.38
CA ALA A 69 -21.17 -8.85 24.00
C ALA A 69 -22.09 -10.07 23.87
N ALA A 70 -22.90 -10.12 22.81
CA ALA A 70 -23.76 -11.27 22.53
C ALA A 70 -22.91 -12.54 22.33
N PRO A 71 -23.37 -13.73 22.75
CA PRO A 71 -22.56 -14.96 22.74
C PRO A 71 -21.89 -15.27 21.39
N ALA A 72 -22.63 -15.13 20.29
CA ALA A 72 -22.09 -15.38 18.94
C ALA A 72 -20.96 -14.40 18.57
N LEU A 73 -21.16 -13.10 18.85
CA LEU A 73 -20.14 -12.07 18.59
C LEU A 73 -18.93 -12.24 19.52
N ARG A 74 -19.14 -12.67 20.76
CA ARG A 74 -18.07 -12.97 21.71
C ARG A 74 -17.16 -14.09 21.19
N GLU A 75 -17.76 -15.17 20.69
CA GLU A 75 -17.01 -16.29 20.11
C GLU A 75 -16.19 -15.85 18.88
N GLU A 76 -16.83 -15.10 17.97
CA GLU A 76 -16.18 -14.53 16.79
C GLU A 76 -14.96 -13.65 17.14
N LEU A 77 -15.11 -12.72 18.09
CA LEU A 77 -14.05 -11.79 18.46
C LEU A 77 -12.89 -12.47 19.20
N LEU A 78 -13.14 -13.58 19.90
CA LEU A 78 -12.07 -14.40 20.49
C LEU A 78 -11.26 -15.14 19.42
N VAL A 79 -11.91 -15.67 18.38
CA VAL A 79 -11.19 -16.24 17.22
C VAL A 79 -10.32 -15.18 16.54
N ILE A 80 -10.87 -13.99 16.29
CA ILE A 80 -10.11 -12.86 15.71
C ILE A 80 -8.93 -12.46 16.60
N THR A 81 -9.08 -12.57 17.92
CA THR A 81 -8.01 -12.26 18.88
C THR A 81 -6.81 -13.20 18.73
N GLU A 82 -7.05 -14.50 18.59
CA GLU A 82 -5.99 -15.48 18.32
C GLU A 82 -5.29 -15.20 16.99
N GLU A 83 -6.06 -14.96 15.92
CA GLU A 83 -5.52 -14.62 14.60
C GLU A 83 -4.69 -13.32 14.61
N ALA A 84 -5.16 -12.29 15.33
CA ALA A 84 -4.44 -11.04 15.55
C ALA A 84 -3.14 -11.21 16.35
N GLY A 85 -3.05 -12.29 17.13
CA GLY A 85 -1.91 -12.67 17.94
C GLY A 85 -0.78 -13.35 17.17
N ASP A 86 -1.08 -14.08 16.10
CA ASP A 86 -0.12 -14.97 15.42
C ASP A 86 0.61 -14.32 14.23
N MET A 87 1.48 -13.35 14.55
CA MET A 87 2.40 -12.75 13.58
C MET A 87 3.44 -13.74 13.03
N ARG A 88 3.74 -14.81 13.77
CA ARG A 88 4.85 -15.71 13.44
C ARG A 88 4.47 -16.66 12.31
N ALA A 89 3.28 -17.24 12.34
CA ALA A 89 2.79 -18.08 11.25
C ALA A 89 2.65 -17.28 9.95
N TRP A 90 2.11 -16.06 10.03
CA TRP A 90 1.93 -15.20 8.88
C TRP A 90 3.27 -14.79 8.23
N ARG A 91 4.27 -14.43 9.03
CA ARG A 91 5.63 -14.11 8.53
C ARG A 91 6.34 -15.29 7.86
N LYS A 92 6.07 -16.53 8.26
CA LYS A 92 6.68 -17.71 7.61
C LYS A 92 6.27 -17.86 6.13
N SER A 93 5.12 -17.31 5.74
CA SER A 93 4.66 -17.30 4.35
C SER A 93 5.49 -16.36 3.44
N TYR A 94 6.30 -15.50 4.07
CA TYR A 94 7.16 -14.51 3.43
C TYR A 94 8.62 -14.67 3.91
N PRO A 95 9.38 -15.61 3.31
CA PRO A 95 10.72 -15.96 3.80
C PRO A 95 11.76 -14.84 3.64
N VAL A 96 11.50 -13.88 2.73
CA VAL A 96 12.33 -12.69 2.50
C VAL A 96 11.41 -11.48 2.54
N MET A 97 11.50 -10.67 3.61
CA MET A 97 10.67 -9.49 3.78
C MET A 97 11.37 -8.47 4.68
N THR A 98 11.49 -7.25 4.20
CA THR A 98 11.94 -6.09 4.98
C THR A 98 10.76 -5.46 5.73
N GLN A 99 11.01 -4.54 6.66
CA GLN A 99 9.91 -3.93 7.42
C GLN A 99 8.93 -3.16 6.52
N GLN A 100 9.43 -2.43 5.52
CA GLN A 100 8.60 -1.69 4.59
C GLN A 100 7.72 -2.63 3.75
N GLN A 101 8.31 -3.69 3.18
CA GLN A 101 7.56 -4.63 2.34
C GLN A 101 6.58 -5.46 3.16
N LEU A 102 6.89 -5.73 4.43
CA LEU A 102 5.99 -6.40 5.35
C LEU A 102 4.71 -5.60 5.54
N GLY A 103 4.80 -4.29 5.76
CA GLY A 103 3.62 -3.43 5.92
C GLY A 103 2.69 -3.45 4.71
N TRP A 104 3.24 -3.48 3.49
CA TRP A 104 2.44 -3.61 2.27
C TRP A 104 1.84 -5.01 2.11
N ALA A 105 2.65 -6.05 2.33
CA ALA A 105 2.16 -7.43 2.32
C ALA A 105 1.00 -7.63 3.33
N GLU A 106 1.05 -6.94 4.47
CA GLU A 106 0.01 -7.00 5.49
C GLU A 106 -1.33 -6.41 5.02
N LEU A 107 -1.30 -5.37 4.18
CA LEU A 107 -2.52 -4.79 3.58
C LEU A 107 -3.03 -5.62 2.41
N GLU A 108 -2.13 -6.20 1.63
CA GLU A 108 -2.48 -6.97 0.45
C GLU A 108 -3.06 -8.35 0.80
N ALA A 109 -2.60 -8.94 1.90
CA ALA A 109 -3.09 -10.23 2.39
C ALA A 109 -4.59 -10.16 2.74
N GLY A 110 -5.38 -11.09 2.20
CA GLY A 110 -6.82 -11.17 2.43
C GLY A 110 -7.68 -10.17 1.64
N CYS A 111 -7.07 -9.36 0.75
CA CYS A 111 -7.81 -8.47 -0.14
C CYS A 111 -8.67 -9.25 -1.14
N ALA A 112 -9.94 -8.84 -1.28
CA ALA A 112 -10.78 -9.20 -2.41
C ALA A 112 -10.62 -8.21 -3.58
N GLN A 113 -10.20 -6.98 -3.30
CA GLN A 113 -9.95 -5.97 -4.30
C GLN A 113 -8.86 -4.99 -3.85
N ILE A 114 -8.00 -4.63 -4.81
CA ILE A 114 -6.98 -3.61 -4.68
C ILE A 114 -7.20 -2.60 -5.82
N ARG A 115 -7.24 -1.32 -5.48
CA ARG A 115 -7.39 -0.21 -6.44
C ARG A 115 -6.26 0.78 -6.22
N GLU A 116 -5.46 1.08 -7.24
CA GLU A 116 -4.31 1.98 -7.10
C GLU A 116 -4.29 3.08 -8.16
N TYR A 117 -4.00 4.30 -7.72
CA TYR A 117 -3.74 5.43 -8.61
C TYR A 117 -2.29 5.85 -8.49
N ASN A 118 -1.61 5.97 -9.64
CA ASN A 118 -0.16 6.15 -9.69
C ASN A 118 0.23 7.22 -10.72
N PRO A 119 0.43 8.48 -10.27
CA PRO A 119 0.73 9.60 -11.16
C PRO A 119 2.19 9.62 -11.67
N VAL A 120 3.14 9.03 -10.93
CA VAL A 120 4.58 9.24 -11.20
C VAL A 120 5.35 7.93 -11.42
N LEU A 121 4.96 6.84 -10.75
CA LEU A 121 5.72 5.59 -10.77
C LEU A 121 4.75 4.41 -10.83
N VAL A 122 5.13 3.37 -11.57
CA VAL A 122 4.38 2.10 -11.65
C VAL A 122 4.24 1.51 -10.23
N PRO A 123 3.05 1.06 -9.81
CA PRO A 123 2.84 0.48 -8.47
C PRO A 123 3.68 -0.79 -8.26
N GLY A 124 4.07 -1.05 -7.01
CA GLY A 124 5.01 -2.12 -6.67
C GLY A 124 4.59 -3.50 -7.14
N LEU A 125 3.28 -3.78 -7.17
CA LEU A 125 2.72 -5.05 -7.64
C LEU A 125 2.79 -5.25 -9.15
N LEU A 126 3.07 -4.20 -9.93
CA LEU A 126 3.15 -4.24 -11.39
C LEU A 126 4.58 -4.07 -11.92
N GLN A 127 5.59 -4.00 -11.04
CA GLN A 127 6.97 -3.70 -11.43
C GLN A 127 7.73 -4.95 -11.87
N THR A 128 8.52 -4.82 -12.93
CA THR A 128 9.59 -5.78 -13.23
C THR A 128 10.71 -5.69 -12.19
N GLU A 129 11.55 -6.73 -12.12
CA GLU A 129 12.73 -6.74 -11.25
C GLU A 129 13.64 -5.53 -11.50
N GLY A 130 13.95 -5.23 -12.76
CA GLY A 130 14.80 -4.10 -13.14
C GLY A 130 14.23 -2.75 -12.70
N TYR A 131 12.93 -2.54 -12.88
CA TYR A 131 12.27 -1.31 -12.45
C TYR A 131 12.24 -1.19 -10.92
N ALA A 132 11.91 -2.27 -10.22
CA ALA A 132 11.90 -2.32 -8.76
C ALA A 132 13.28 -1.99 -8.18
N ARG A 133 14.33 -2.60 -8.74
CA ARG A 133 15.73 -2.39 -8.34
C ARG A 133 16.14 -0.93 -8.45
N LEU A 134 15.87 -0.28 -9.58
CA LEU A 134 16.20 1.14 -9.78
C LEU A 134 15.51 2.03 -8.74
N ARG A 135 14.22 1.80 -8.48
CA ARG A 135 13.46 2.56 -7.48
C ARG A 135 14.02 2.37 -6.08
N ILE A 136 14.29 1.13 -5.68
CA ILE A 136 14.80 0.79 -4.34
C ILE A 136 16.18 1.40 -4.13
N VAL A 137 17.11 1.24 -5.08
CA VAL A 137 18.44 1.84 -4.99
C VAL A 137 18.36 3.37 -4.92
N SER A 138 17.49 4.00 -5.72
CA SER A 138 17.30 5.45 -5.67
C SER A 138 16.76 5.94 -4.33
N ALA A 139 15.80 5.22 -3.74
CA ALA A 139 15.23 5.59 -2.44
C ALA A 139 16.27 5.40 -1.31
N ASN A 140 17.00 4.30 -1.33
CA ASN A 140 18.06 4.01 -0.36
C ASN A 140 19.19 5.04 -0.44
N ALA A 141 19.57 5.49 -1.64
CA ALA A 141 20.58 6.54 -1.78
C ALA A 141 20.16 7.87 -1.11
N ALA A 142 18.88 8.23 -1.22
CA ALA A 142 18.33 9.42 -0.55
C ALA A 142 18.29 9.24 0.98
N ALA A 143 17.89 8.06 1.47
CA ALA A 143 17.89 7.74 2.91
C ALA A 143 19.31 7.74 3.49
N ALA A 144 20.24 7.03 2.85
CA ALA A 144 21.64 6.92 3.24
C ALA A 144 22.36 8.28 3.27
N SER A 145 21.93 9.23 2.42
CA SER A 145 22.46 10.60 2.42
C SER A 145 22.08 11.39 3.67
N ALA A 146 20.97 11.06 4.32
CA ALA A 146 20.52 11.66 5.56
C ALA A 146 20.99 10.88 6.80
N ASP A 147 20.97 9.55 6.73
CA ASP A 147 21.41 8.63 7.76
C ASP A 147 22.12 7.42 7.12
N PRO A 148 23.45 7.27 7.25
CA PRO A 148 24.20 6.17 6.66
C PRO A 148 23.79 4.76 7.11
N SER A 149 23.06 4.66 8.22
CA SER A 149 22.50 3.40 8.71
C SER A 149 21.09 3.11 8.19
N ALA A 150 20.49 4.04 7.45
CA ALA A 150 19.17 3.89 6.85
C ALA A 150 19.23 3.13 5.53
N GLY A 151 18.25 2.25 5.34
CA GLY A 151 18.07 1.46 4.13
C GLY A 151 18.30 -0.04 4.37
N ASP A 152 17.41 -0.85 3.82
CA ASP A 152 17.59 -2.30 3.77
C ASP A 152 18.46 -2.70 2.56
N ASP A 153 18.99 -3.91 2.58
CA ASP A 153 19.71 -4.47 1.43
C ASP A 153 18.81 -4.45 0.16
N PRO A 154 19.21 -3.75 -0.92
CA PRO A 154 18.37 -3.62 -2.12
C PRO A 154 17.95 -4.94 -2.75
N GLU A 155 18.81 -5.97 -2.70
CA GLU A 155 18.49 -7.28 -3.25
C GLU A 155 17.41 -8.00 -2.45
N THR A 156 17.47 -7.89 -1.13
CA THR A 156 16.44 -8.39 -0.20
C THR A 156 15.11 -7.69 -0.43
N GLU A 157 15.11 -6.36 -0.58
CA GLU A 157 13.94 -5.54 -0.89
C GLU A 157 13.28 -5.92 -2.23
N VAL A 158 14.09 -6.11 -3.28
CA VAL A 158 13.60 -6.52 -4.60
C VAL A 158 12.97 -7.91 -4.53
N LYS A 159 13.65 -8.89 -3.91
CA LYS A 159 13.11 -10.24 -3.72
C LYS A 159 11.80 -10.24 -2.93
N ALA A 160 11.73 -9.44 -1.86
CA ALA A 160 10.52 -9.28 -1.08
C ALA A 160 9.37 -8.73 -1.94
N ARG A 161 9.62 -7.70 -2.75
CA ARG A 161 8.61 -7.12 -3.65
C ARG A 161 8.13 -8.13 -4.69
N LEU A 162 9.03 -8.82 -5.38
CA LEU A 162 8.67 -9.85 -6.37
C LEU A 162 7.87 -11.00 -5.72
N GLY A 163 8.22 -11.37 -4.48
CA GLY A 163 7.46 -12.36 -3.72
C GLY A 163 6.01 -11.96 -3.48
N ARG A 164 5.74 -10.66 -3.25
CA ARG A 164 4.36 -10.14 -3.08
C ARG A 164 3.56 -10.15 -4.38
N GLN A 165 4.20 -9.91 -5.51
CA GLN A 165 3.54 -9.87 -6.83
C GLN A 165 2.83 -11.17 -7.21
N SER A 166 3.33 -12.32 -6.71
CA SER A 166 2.67 -13.64 -6.89
C SER A 166 1.23 -13.69 -6.39
N LEU A 167 0.77 -12.70 -5.62
CA LEU A 167 -0.63 -12.51 -5.27
C LEU A 167 -1.55 -12.38 -6.50
N LEU A 168 -1.10 -11.73 -7.58
CA LEU A 168 -1.91 -11.48 -8.77
C LEU A 168 -2.15 -12.75 -9.60
N ASP A 169 -1.23 -13.71 -9.57
CA ASP A 169 -1.30 -14.96 -10.34
C ASP A 169 -2.18 -16.04 -9.67
N ARG A 170 -2.70 -15.76 -8.47
CA ARG A 170 -3.46 -16.74 -7.70
C ARG A 170 -4.89 -16.89 -8.24
N PRO A 171 -5.44 -18.12 -8.29
CA PRO A 171 -6.86 -18.33 -8.61
C PRO A 171 -7.82 -17.59 -7.67
N ASP A 172 -7.43 -17.42 -6.41
CA ASP A 172 -8.14 -16.67 -5.37
C ASP A 172 -7.52 -15.29 -5.09
N GLY A 173 -6.73 -14.78 -6.04
CA GLY A 173 -6.12 -13.45 -5.95
C GLY A 173 -7.15 -12.31 -5.97
N PRO A 174 -6.79 -11.11 -5.51
CA PRO A 174 -7.68 -9.96 -5.54
C PRO A 174 -7.98 -9.54 -6.97
N ARG A 175 -9.14 -8.91 -7.17
CA ARG A 175 -9.34 -8.05 -8.33
C ARG A 175 -8.47 -6.82 -8.19
N TYR A 176 -7.55 -6.63 -9.11
CA TYR A 176 -6.60 -5.54 -9.11
C TYR A 176 -6.93 -4.53 -10.21
N THR A 177 -7.14 -3.27 -9.85
CA THR A 177 -7.39 -2.19 -10.82
C THR A 177 -6.39 -1.07 -10.60
N ALA A 178 -5.64 -0.70 -11.62
CA ALA A 178 -4.72 0.44 -11.54
C ALA A 178 -5.06 1.52 -12.57
N VAL A 179 -5.02 2.77 -12.14
CA VAL A 179 -5.00 3.94 -13.01
C VAL A 179 -3.57 4.51 -12.99
N LEU A 180 -2.87 4.37 -14.09
CA LEU A 180 -1.52 4.89 -14.30
C LEU A 180 -1.61 6.19 -15.08
N GLU A 181 -0.87 7.22 -14.68
CA GLU A 181 -0.64 8.34 -15.60
C GLU A 181 0.44 7.98 -16.62
N GLU A 182 0.34 8.55 -17.82
CA GLU A 182 1.36 8.42 -18.86
C GLU A 182 2.77 8.80 -18.35
N ALA A 183 2.86 9.72 -17.38
CA ALA A 183 4.12 10.11 -16.76
C ALA A 183 4.81 8.94 -16.03
N ALA A 184 4.06 7.99 -15.46
CA ALA A 184 4.60 6.79 -14.81
C ALA A 184 5.25 5.82 -15.81
N LEU A 185 4.89 5.93 -17.09
CA LEU A 185 5.37 5.13 -18.21
C LEU A 185 6.38 5.88 -19.09
N GLY A 186 6.95 6.97 -18.57
CA GLY A 186 7.93 7.80 -19.27
C GLY A 186 9.38 7.52 -18.88
N ARG A 187 10.31 8.04 -19.69
CA ARG A 187 11.78 7.91 -19.49
C ARG A 187 12.31 8.51 -18.18
N ARG A 188 11.51 9.30 -17.45
CA ARG A 188 11.88 9.80 -16.12
C ARG A 188 11.87 8.70 -15.07
N ALA A 189 11.09 7.65 -15.27
CA ALA A 189 10.93 6.58 -14.31
C ALA A 189 12.10 5.57 -14.35
N CYS A 190 12.61 5.25 -15.55
CA CYS A 190 13.70 4.31 -15.75
C CYS A 190 14.37 4.46 -17.13
N PRO A 191 15.59 3.91 -17.31
CA PRO A 191 16.25 3.81 -18.62
C PRO A 191 15.40 3.08 -19.68
N PRO A 192 15.67 3.30 -20.99
CA PRO A 192 14.79 2.83 -22.06
C PRO A 192 14.66 1.30 -22.18
N ASP A 193 15.70 0.56 -21.85
CA ASP A 193 15.72 -0.91 -21.79
C ASP A 193 14.81 -1.42 -20.67
N VAL A 194 14.97 -0.90 -19.45
CA VAL A 194 14.10 -1.25 -18.32
C VAL A 194 12.65 -0.82 -18.56
N LEU A 195 12.43 0.33 -19.20
CA LEU A 195 11.09 0.80 -19.54
C LEU A 195 10.41 -0.13 -20.55
N ARG A 196 11.16 -0.64 -21.52
CA ARG A 196 10.63 -1.61 -22.50
C ARG A 196 10.14 -2.87 -21.80
N ASP A 197 10.98 -3.45 -20.95
CA ASP A 197 10.63 -4.66 -20.19
C ASP A 197 9.43 -4.40 -19.29
N GLN A 198 9.39 -3.22 -18.65
CA GLN A 198 8.26 -2.79 -17.84
C GLN A 198 6.95 -2.66 -18.63
N LEU A 199 6.98 -2.10 -19.85
CA LEU A 199 5.79 -1.98 -20.69
C LEU A 199 5.32 -3.33 -21.21
N ALA A 200 6.25 -4.21 -21.62
CA ALA A 200 5.93 -5.57 -22.04
C ALA A 200 5.27 -6.35 -20.89
N HIS A 201 5.81 -6.23 -19.67
CA HIS A 201 5.22 -6.84 -18.49
C HIS A 201 3.82 -6.31 -18.15
N LEU A 202 3.57 -5.00 -18.33
CA LEU A 202 2.22 -4.44 -18.16
C LEU A 202 1.23 -4.99 -19.19
N CYS A 203 1.66 -5.25 -20.43
CA CYS A 203 0.83 -5.95 -21.42
C CYS A 203 0.47 -7.37 -20.95
N GLU A 204 1.43 -8.11 -20.39
CA GLU A 204 1.19 -9.45 -19.84
C GLU A 204 0.18 -9.43 -18.69
N LEU A 205 0.38 -8.52 -17.72
CA LEU A 205 -0.52 -8.37 -16.59
C LEU A 205 -1.93 -7.94 -17.02
N ALA A 206 -2.06 -7.08 -18.03
CA ALA A 206 -3.36 -6.67 -18.57
C ALA A 206 -4.15 -7.81 -19.21
N MET A 207 -3.52 -8.95 -19.52
CA MET A 207 -4.20 -10.16 -20.00
C MET A 207 -4.73 -11.05 -18.87
N LEU A 208 -4.34 -10.81 -17.61
CA LEU A 208 -4.85 -11.57 -16.48
C LEU A 208 -6.32 -11.23 -16.21
N PRO A 209 -7.18 -12.23 -15.93
CA PRO A 209 -8.64 -12.02 -15.79
C PRO A 209 -9.02 -11.17 -14.57
N ASN A 210 -8.14 -11.07 -13.58
CA ASN A 210 -8.34 -10.32 -12.35
C ASN A 210 -7.64 -8.95 -12.35
N VAL A 211 -6.92 -8.59 -13.42
CA VAL A 211 -6.18 -7.31 -13.52
C VAL A 211 -6.86 -6.39 -14.53
N THR A 212 -6.96 -5.11 -14.21
CA THR A 212 -7.49 -4.08 -15.10
C THR A 212 -6.61 -2.85 -15.03
N LEU A 213 -6.02 -2.46 -16.16
CA LEU A 213 -5.15 -1.30 -16.25
C LEU A 213 -5.85 -0.19 -17.03
N HIS A 214 -5.82 1.01 -16.47
CA HIS A 214 -6.30 2.24 -17.09
C HIS A 214 -5.12 3.21 -17.25
N LEU A 215 -5.05 3.87 -18.39
CA LEU A 215 -4.06 4.91 -18.65
C LEU A 215 -4.72 6.29 -18.71
N LEU A 216 -4.32 7.19 -17.83
CA LEU A 216 -4.65 8.60 -17.90
C LEU A 216 -3.61 9.32 -18.75
N LEU A 217 -4.01 9.80 -19.93
CA LEU A 217 -3.10 10.47 -20.87
C LEU A 217 -2.68 11.84 -20.36
N ARG A 218 -1.47 12.28 -20.71
CA ARG A 218 -0.91 13.57 -20.25
C ARG A 218 -1.79 14.77 -20.60
N ASP A 219 -2.47 14.71 -21.73
CA ASP A 219 -3.32 15.78 -22.25
C ASP A 219 -4.79 15.67 -21.83
N THR A 220 -5.12 14.69 -20.96
CA THR A 220 -6.45 14.58 -20.36
C THR A 220 -6.74 15.87 -19.58
N ARG A 221 -7.78 16.58 -20.01
CA ARG A 221 -8.15 17.87 -19.39
C ARG A 221 -9.05 17.62 -18.20
N ILE A 222 -8.73 18.25 -17.07
CA ILE A 222 -9.59 18.25 -15.89
C ILE A 222 -10.97 18.77 -16.29
N GLY A 223 -11.97 17.92 -16.11
CA GLY A 223 -13.39 18.20 -16.34
C GLY A 223 -14.19 17.86 -15.09
N GLU A 224 -15.12 16.90 -15.21
CA GLU A 224 -15.95 16.42 -14.09
C GLU A 224 -15.23 15.46 -13.13
N PHE A 225 -13.90 15.42 -13.14
CA PHE A 225 -13.10 14.55 -12.27
C PHE A 225 -12.11 15.34 -11.41
N TYR A 226 -11.66 14.70 -10.34
CA TYR A 226 -10.63 15.20 -9.44
C TYR A 226 -9.31 14.54 -9.77
N LEU A 227 -8.23 15.33 -9.91
CA LEU A 227 -6.87 14.83 -10.12
C LEU A 227 -6.12 14.84 -8.76
N PRO A 228 -5.86 13.68 -8.14
CA PRO A 228 -5.20 13.62 -6.84
C PRO A 228 -3.71 13.97 -6.95
N PRO A 229 -3.14 14.71 -5.97
CA PRO A 229 -1.76 15.18 -6.04
C PRO A 229 -0.71 14.08 -5.76
N THR A 230 -1.12 12.96 -5.18
CA THR A 230 -0.23 11.86 -4.79
C THR A 230 -0.83 10.52 -5.19
N ALA A 231 0.02 9.49 -5.26
CA ALA A 231 -0.44 8.12 -5.38
C ALA A 231 -1.29 7.73 -4.16
N PHE A 232 -2.22 6.80 -4.35
CA PHE A 232 -2.95 6.17 -3.25
C PHE A 232 -3.42 4.77 -3.65
N SER A 233 -3.64 3.94 -2.63
CA SER A 233 -4.13 2.57 -2.76
C SER A 233 -5.36 2.39 -1.86
N LEU A 234 -6.39 1.73 -2.38
CA LEU A 234 -7.59 1.34 -1.67
C LEU A 234 -7.63 -0.18 -1.58
N TYR A 235 -7.72 -0.68 -0.36
CA TYR A 235 -7.75 -2.11 -0.04
C TYR A 235 -9.13 -2.48 0.49
N ARG A 236 -9.78 -3.43 -0.19
CA ARG A 236 -11.04 -4.03 0.25
C ARG A 236 -10.84 -5.52 0.46
N PHE A 237 -11.26 -5.98 1.63
CA PHE A 237 -11.01 -7.33 2.11
C PHE A 237 -12.12 -8.30 1.76
N THR A 238 -11.79 -9.59 1.81
CA THR A 238 -12.75 -10.68 1.53
C THR A 238 -13.85 -10.74 2.60
N ASP A 239 -13.48 -10.49 3.86
CA ASP A 239 -14.45 -10.33 4.92
C ASP A 239 -15.01 -8.89 4.90
N SER A 240 -16.32 -8.78 4.71
CA SER A 240 -17.03 -7.49 4.70
C SER A 240 -16.96 -6.72 6.02
N GLN A 241 -16.62 -7.38 7.12
CA GLN A 241 -16.45 -6.76 8.43
C GLN A 241 -15.03 -6.20 8.64
N ASP A 242 -14.05 -6.62 7.82
CA ASP A 242 -12.71 -6.04 7.88
C ASP A 242 -12.75 -4.62 7.28
N PRO A 243 -12.19 -3.61 7.97
CA PRO A 243 -12.33 -2.22 7.56
C PRO A 243 -11.52 -1.94 6.29
N GLU A 244 -12.20 -1.43 5.25
CA GLU A 244 -11.52 -0.95 4.05
C GLU A 244 -10.46 0.09 4.41
N THR A 245 -9.31 0.02 3.75
CA THR A 245 -8.14 0.82 4.10
C THR A 245 -7.67 1.65 2.91
N LEU A 246 -7.51 2.95 3.15
CA LEU A 246 -6.75 3.86 2.30
C LEU A 246 -5.29 3.85 2.75
N ALA A 247 -4.36 3.76 1.80
CA ALA A 247 -2.94 4.01 2.03
C ALA A 247 -2.41 5.03 1.02
N ILE A 248 -1.53 5.92 1.49
CA ILE A 248 -0.80 6.89 0.68
C ILE A 248 0.69 6.66 0.95
N GLU A 249 1.41 6.21 -0.07
CA GLU A 249 2.87 6.03 -0.01
C GLU A 249 3.55 7.38 -0.25
N GLY A 250 4.13 7.97 0.80
CA GLY A 250 4.80 9.27 0.73
C GLY A 250 6.32 9.17 0.50
N GLY A 251 6.82 7.97 0.19
CA GLY A 251 8.24 7.67 -0.06
C GLY A 251 9.04 7.39 1.22
N PHE A 252 8.91 8.24 2.25
CA PHE A 252 9.54 8.03 3.57
C PHE A 252 8.54 8.01 4.73
N ILE A 253 7.34 8.55 4.52
CA ILE A 253 6.26 8.58 5.50
C ILE A 253 5.00 8.13 4.79
N ASP A 254 4.37 7.10 5.33
CA ASP A 254 3.12 6.57 4.80
C ASP A 254 1.93 7.00 5.67
N VAL A 255 0.80 7.26 5.02
CA VAL A 255 -0.45 7.58 5.69
C VAL A 255 -1.45 6.47 5.44
N MET A 256 -2.07 5.98 6.50
CA MET A 256 -3.13 4.98 6.41
C MET A 256 -4.39 5.46 7.13
N SER A 257 -5.56 5.20 6.55
CA SER A 257 -6.84 5.52 7.16
C SER A 257 -7.88 4.44 6.88
N THR A 258 -8.66 4.10 7.90
CA THR A 258 -9.86 3.25 7.82
C THR A 258 -11.14 4.04 8.06
N GLU A 259 -11.06 5.38 8.11
CA GLU A 259 -12.22 6.22 8.35
C GLU A 259 -13.12 6.23 7.11
N ALA A 260 -14.36 5.76 7.26
CA ALA A 260 -15.30 5.58 6.15
C ALA A 260 -15.51 6.86 5.31
N SER A 261 -15.62 8.03 5.95
CA SER A 261 -15.80 9.31 5.26
C SER A 261 -14.61 9.65 4.34
N THR A 262 -13.41 9.33 4.78
CA THR A 262 -12.16 9.58 4.07
C THR A 262 -11.96 8.56 2.97
N VAL A 263 -12.14 7.27 3.27
CA VAL A 263 -12.07 6.17 2.28
C VAL A 263 -13.08 6.38 1.14
N ASN A 264 -14.32 6.77 1.46
CA ASN A 264 -15.36 6.99 0.46
C ASN A 264 -15.05 8.15 -0.51
N ARG A 265 -14.41 9.23 -0.05
CA ARG A 265 -13.96 10.32 -0.93
C ARG A 265 -12.92 9.84 -1.95
N TYR A 266 -11.98 8.99 -1.54
CA TYR A 266 -10.98 8.43 -2.45
C TYR A 266 -11.58 7.39 -3.41
N LYS A 267 -12.62 6.65 -3.01
CA LYS A 267 -13.35 5.76 -3.93
C LYS A 267 -14.02 6.54 -5.06
N VAL A 268 -14.71 7.63 -4.73
CA VAL A 268 -15.33 8.52 -5.72
C VAL A 268 -14.27 9.09 -6.66
N ALA A 269 -13.16 9.59 -6.12
CA ALA A 269 -12.04 10.07 -6.92
C ALA A 269 -11.48 8.98 -7.87
N PHE A 270 -11.32 7.75 -7.38
CA PHE A 270 -10.85 6.62 -8.18
C PHE A 270 -11.81 6.26 -9.32
N GLU A 271 -13.13 6.29 -9.08
CA GLU A 271 -14.14 6.04 -10.11
C GLU A 271 -14.17 7.12 -11.19
N TRP A 272 -13.97 8.38 -10.79
CA TRP A 272 -13.81 9.48 -11.74
C TRP A 272 -12.53 9.37 -12.57
N LEU A 273 -11.42 8.96 -11.95
CA LEU A 273 -10.17 8.67 -12.65
C LEU A 273 -10.33 7.55 -13.69
N CYS A 274 -11.03 6.46 -13.34
CA CYS A 274 -11.32 5.38 -14.28
C CYS A 274 -12.18 5.86 -15.46
N SER A 275 -13.15 6.73 -15.20
CA SER A 275 -14.02 7.31 -16.24
C SER A 275 -13.26 8.26 -17.17
N ALA A 276 -12.25 8.98 -16.67
CA ALA A 276 -11.44 9.92 -17.45
C ALA A 276 -10.28 9.25 -18.21
N ALA A 277 -9.81 8.10 -17.73
CA ALA A 277 -8.74 7.34 -18.34
C ALA A 277 -9.20 6.54 -19.57
N LEU A 278 -8.24 6.06 -20.36
CA LEU A 278 -8.51 5.11 -21.43
C LEU A 278 -9.18 3.84 -20.88
N SER A 279 -10.02 3.22 -21.72
CA SER A 279 -10.58 1.90 -21.42
C SER A 279 -9.44 0.86 -21.25
N ALA A 280 -9.73 -0.29 -20.65
CA ALA A 280 -8.72 -1.35 -20.50
C ALA A 280 -8.17 -1.83 -21.86
N SER A 281 -9.03 -1.94 -22.87
CA SER A 281 -8.64 -2.34 -24.23
C SER A 281 -7.78 -1.27 -24.92
N ASP A 282 -8.15 0.01 -24.80
CA ASP A 282 -7.39 1.11 -25.38
C ASP A 282 -6.05 1.29 -24.66
N THR A 283 -6.02 1.07 -23.34
CA THR A 283 -4.79 1.05 -22.53
C THR A 283 -3.85 -0.05 -23.02
N LEU A 284 -4.33 -1.28 -23.22
CA LEU A 284 -3.52 -2.37 -23.76
C LEU A 284 -2.98 -2.03 -25.16
N THR A 285 -3.80 -1.45 -26.03
CA THR A 285 -3.40 -1.00 -27.37
C THR A 285 -2.30 0.07 -27.29
N TRP A 286 -2.44 1.02 -26.36
CA TRP A 286 -1.44 2.06 -26.12
C TRP A 286 -0.11 1.46 -25.64
N LEU A 287 -0.13 0.53 -24.68
CA LEU A 287 1.06 -0.14 -24.15
C LEU A 287 1.81 -0.91 -25.25
N PHE A 288 1.08 -1.64 -26.10
CA PHE A 288 1.65 -2.35 -27.24
C PHE A 288 2.35 -1.39 -28.21
N THR A 289 1.68 -0.29 -28.56
CA THR A 289 2.22 0.75 -29.46
C THR A 289 3.44 1.45 -28.85
N ALA A 290 3.43 1.75 -27.54
CA ALA A 290 4.55 2.35 -26.84
C ALA A 290 5.79 1.45 -26.84
N THR A 291 5.60 0.14 -26.66
CA THR A 291 6.68 -0.86 -26.72
C THR A 291 7.35 -0.87 -28.09
N GLY A 292 6.57 -0.79 -29.18
CA GLY A 292 7.07 -0.72 -30.56
C GLY A 292 7.83 0.58 -30.89
N ARG A 293 7.37 1.73 -30.39
CA ARG A 293 8.10 3.01 -30.58
C ARG A 293 9.48 3.01 -29.93
N LEU A 294 9.63 2.30 -28.80
CA LEU A 294 10.92 2.16 -28.14
C LEU A 294 11.90 1.28 -28.93
N THR A 295 11.44 0.28 -29.70
CA THR A 295 12.32 -0.54 -30.56
C THR A 295 12.94 0.32 -31.66
N ASP A 296 12.15 1.15 -32.30
CA ASP A 296 12.62 2.02 -33.40
C ASP A 296 13.58 3.11 -32.91
N THR A 297 13.34 3.66 -31.71
CA THR A 297 14.20 4.70 -31.15
C THR A 297 15.56 4.14 -30.70
N ALA A 298 15.61 2.91 -30.18
CA ALA A 298 16.86 2.27 -29.75
C ALA A 298 17.79 1.95 -30.94
N ALA A 299 17.23 1.69 -32.12
CA ALA A 299 18.00 1.55 -33.35
C ALA A 299 18.59 2.88 -33.85
N SER A 300 18.12 4.02 -33.33
CA SER A 300 18.45 5.38 -33.81
C SER A 300 19.36 6.16 -32.85
N SER A 301 19.43 5.83 -31.55
CA SER A 301 20.17 6.63 -30.56
C SER A 301 21.44 5.96 -30.02
N SER A 302 22.59 6.28 -30.60
CA SER A 302 23.93 6.00 -30.05
C SER A 302 24.51 7.19 -29.26
N THR A 303 23.71 7.80 -28.38
CA THR A 303 24.16 8.91 -27.53
C THR A 303 23.80 8.62 -26.08
N VAL A 304 24.82 8.21 -25.32
CA VAL A 304 24.75 7.97 -23.88
C VAL A 304 24.64 9.31 -23.15
N PRO A 305 23.60 9.56 -22.32
CA PRO A 305 23.61 10.68 -21.39
C PRO A 305 24.57 10.34 -20.24
N GLY A 306 25.52 11.23 -19.95
CA GLY A 306 26.44 11.08 -18.82
C GLY A 306 25.73 11.05 -17.46
N PRO A 307 26.35 10.47 -16.42
CA PRO A 307 25.74 10.31 -15.11
C PRO A 307 25.41 11.68 -14.50
N THR A 308 24.12 11.93 -14.26
CA THR A 308 23.69 13.11 -13.51
C THR A 308 23.88 12.80 -12.03
N ALA A 309 25.04 13.19 -11.49
CA ALA A 309 25.32 13.06 -10.06
C ALA A 309 24.26 13.81 -9.24
N ALA A 310 23.80 13.22 -8.13
CA ALA A 310 22.92 13.89 -7.17
C ALA A 310 23.56 15.23 -6.74
N PRO A 311 22.76 16.31 -6.55
CA PRO A 311 23.32 17.59 -6.15
C PRO A 311 24.01 17.44 -4.79
N ALA A 312 25.34 17.60 -4.78
CA ALA A 312 26.11 17.63 -3.55
C ALA A 312 25.56 18.75 -2.66
N GLN A 313 25.08 18.41 -1.47
CA GLN A 313 24.67 19.39 -0.48
C GLN A 313 25.88 20.29 -0.17
N ARG A 314 25.86 21.52 -0.67
CA ARG A 314 26.80 22.55 -0.21
C ARG A 314 26.54 22.74 1.28
N ARG A 315 27.48 22.30 2.13
CA ARG A 315 27.53 22.68 3.55
C ARG A 315 27.45 24.20 3.65
N ARG A 316 26.27 24.76 3.90
CA ARG A 316 26.12 26.18 4.20
C ARG A 316 26.67 26.41 5.60
N GLN A 317 27.68 27.26 5.72
CA GLN A 317 28.07 27.87 6.99
C GLN A 317 26.85 28.57 7.61
N PRO A 318 26.69 28.56 8.94
CA PRO A 318 25.57 29.21 9.61
C PRO A 318 25.76 30.73 9.57
N GLY A 319 25.26 31.37 8.52
CA GLY A 319 25.10 32.81 8.43
C GLY A 319 23.68 33.22 8.79
N ARG A 320 23.55 34.06 9.83
CA ARG A 320 22.29 34.63 10.36
C ARG A 320 21.35 35.10 9.25
N LEU A 321 20.12 34.59 9.24
CA LEU A 321 18.97 35.23 8.61
C LEU A 321 18.08 35.83 9.70
N THR A 322 18.50 36.99 10.19
CA THR A 322 17.61 37.98 10.77
C THR A 322 18.05 39.32 10.20
N GLU A 323 17.20 39.89 9.35
CA GLU A 323 17.01 41.32 9.02
C GLU A 323 16.62 41.50 7.54
N ARG A 324 15.31 41.50 7.28
CA ARG A 324 14.51 42.65 6.81
C ARG A 324 13.17 42.18 6.26
#